data_AF-A0AAV9M7B3-F1
#
_entry.id   AF-A0AAV9M7B3-F1
#
_cell.length_a   1.000
_cell.length_b   1.000
_cell.length_c   1.000
_cell.angle_alpha   90.00
_cell.angle_beta   90.00
_cell.angle_gamma   90.00
#
_symmetry.space_group_name_H-M   'P 1'
#
loop_
_entity.id
_entity.type
_entity.pdbx_description
1 polymer ?
#
loop_
_entity_poly.entity_id
_entity_poly.type
_entity_poly.pdbx_seq_one_letter_code
_entity_poly.pdbx_strand_id
1 'polypeptide(L)' 'MIMRWWSCTYNNEAHQLILQVIPIFICWNLWKNRCAVKYGGKQSNMTRLKHLVILDRFKLLQTKFPYIS' A
#
# COMPACT_ATOMS: atom_id res chain seq x y z
N MET A 1 6.22 -13.96 -8.31
CA MET A 1 6.21 -13.21 -7.03
C MET A 1 4.82 -12.65 -6.71
N ILE A 2 4.18 -11.92 -7.63
CA ILE A 2 2.81 -11.39 -7.45
C ILE A 2 1.75 -12.48 -7.30
N MET A 3 1.79 -13.56 -8.09
CA MET A 3 0.79 -14.64 -7.96
C MET A 3 0.81 -15.29 -6.57
N ARG A 4 1.99 -15.51 -5.99
CA ARG A 4 2.14 -16.02 -4.62
C ARG A 4 1.50 -15.10 -3.57
N TRP A 5 1.58 -13.79 -3.78
CA TRP A 5 0.96 -12.81 -2.90
C TRP A 5 -0.56 -12.92 -2.91
N TRP A 6 -1.15 -13.05 -4.10
CA TRP A 6 -2.60 -13.20 -4.25
C TRP A 6 -3.12 -14.54 -3.74
N SER A 7 -2.26 -15.55 -3.63
CA SER A 7 -2.59 -16.86 -3.06
C SER A 7 -2.35 -16.95 -1.54
N CYS A 8 -1.95 -15.87 -0.86
CA CYS A 8 -1.77 -15.89 0.58
C CYS A 8 -3.10 -16.13 1.31
N THR A 9 -3.08 -17.03 2.29
CA THR A 9 -4.21 -17.28 3.17
C THR A 9 -4.43 -16.10 4.12
N TYR A 10 -5.69 -15.85 4.45
CA TYR A 10 -6.11 -14.80 5.38
C TYR A 10 -6.94 -15.39 6.50
N ASN A 11 -6.87 -14.76 7.68
CA ASN A 11 -7.52 -15.23 8.90
C ASN A 11 -8.80 -14.44 9.23
N ASN A 12 -8.97 -13.26 8.63
CA ASN A 12 -10.14 -12.41 8.79
C ASN A 12 -10.24 -11.43 7.61
N GLU A 13 -11.37 -10.73 7.51
CA GLU A 13 -11.66 -9.80 6.43
C GLU A 13 -10.69 -8.61 6.37
N ALA A 14 -10.21 -8.13 7.53
CA ALA A 14 -9.22 -7.07 7.57
C ALA A 14 -7.89 -7.52 6.96
N HIS A 15 -7.42 -8.72 7.32
CA HIS A 15 -6.22 -9.33 6.76
C HIS A 15 -6.36 -9.56 5.26
N GLN A 16 -7.53 -10.03 4.80
CA GLN A 16 -7.83 -10.18 3.37
C GLN A 16 -7.74 -8.84 2.64
N LEU A 17 -8.41 -7.80 3.16
CA LEU A 17 -8.38 -6.46 2.57
C LEU A 17 -6.95 -5.94 2.44
N ILE A 18 -6.18 -6.04 3.52
CA ILE A 18 -4.77 -5.65 3.56
C ILE A 18 -3.96 -6.35 2.48
N LEU A 19 -4.07 -7.69 2.39
CA LEU A 19 -3.34 -8.47 1.40
C LEU A 19 -3.69 -8.00 0.00
N GLN A 20 -4.96 -7.69 -0.28
CA GLN A 20 -5.35 -7.24 -1.61
C GLN A 20 -4.87 -5.81 -1.97
N VAL A 21 -4.83 -4.89 -1.00
CA VAL A 21 -4.53 -3.47 -1.29
C VAL A 21 -3.05 -3.10 -1.23
N ILE A 22 -2.22 -3.84 -0.47
CA ILE A 22 -0.79 -3.54 -0.36
C ILE A 22 -0.08 -3.49 -1.72
N PRO A 23 -0.28 -4.46 -2.66
CA PRO A 23 0.33 -4.40 -3.99
C PRO A 23 -0.07 -3.13 -4.75
N ILE A 24 -1.34 -2.72 -4.62
CA ILE A 24 -1.88 -1.54 -5.29
C ILE A 24 -1.19 -0.29 -4.75
N PHE A 25 -1.07 -0.14 -3.43
CA PHE A 25 -0.38 1.00 -2.82
C PHE A 25 1.12 1.05 -3.15
N ILE A 26 1.80 -0.11 -3.20
CA ILE A 26 3.20 -0.18 -3.61
C ILE A 26 3.35 0.28 -5.06
N CYS A 27 2.57 -0.30 -5.99
CA CYS A 27 2.60 0.06 -7.41
C CYS A 27 2.29 1.54 -7.62
N TRP A 28 1.29 2.07 -6.93
CA TRP A 28 0.92 3.48 -6.99
C TRP A 28 2.05 4.41 -6.52
N ASN A 29 2.68 4.11 -5.39
CA ASN A 29 3.78 4.91 -4.86
C ASN A 29 5.04 4.81 -5.74
N LEU A 30 5.33 3.65 -6.32
CA LEU A 30 6.40 3.49 -7.31
C LEU A 30 6.13 4.29 -8.59
N TRP A 31 4.89 4.26 -9.09
CA TRP A 31 4.49 5.05 -10.26
C TRP A 31 4.65 6.54 -10.00
N LYS A 32 4.14 7.06 -8.88
CA LYS A 32 4.34 8.47 -8.47
C LYS A 32 5.81 8.84 -8.40
N ASN A 33 6.65 7.97 -7.83
CA ASN A 33 8.09 8.23 -7.75
C ASN A 33 8.76 8.28 -9.13
N ARG A 34 8.39 7.37 -10.05
CA ARG A 34 8.87 7.41 -11.44
C ARG A 34 8.43 8.69 -12.16
N CYS A 35 7.19 9.12 -11.96
CA CYS A 35 6.69 10.37 -12.50
C CYS A 35 7.45 11.58 -11.92
N ALA A 36 7.74 11.59 -10.62
CA ALA A 36 8.54 12.65 -10.01
C ALA A 36 9.93 12.74 -10.66
N VAL A 37 10.59 11.60 -10.89
CA VAL A 37 11.88 11.58 -11.62
C VAL A 37 11.75 12.14 -13.03
N LYS A 38 10.73 11.73 -13.78
CA LYS A 38 10.55 12.12 -15.20
C LYS A 38 10.16 13.59 -15.39
N TYR A 39 9.34 14.13 -14.49
CA TYR A 39 8.73 15.45 -14.64
C TYR A 39 9.30 16.51 -13.68
N GLY A 40 10.48 16.25 -13.10
CA GLY A 40 11.18 17.24 -12.25
C GLY A 40 10.58 17.41 -10.84
N GLY A 41 9.78 16.45 -10.38
CA GLY A 41 9.25 16.41 -9.02
C GLY A 41 10.26 15.92 -7.98
N LYS A 42 9.99 16.17 -6.71
CA LYS A 42 10.84 15.68 -5.60
C LYS A 42 10.79 14.16 -5.50
N GLN A 43 11.94 13.52 -5.70
CA GLN A 43 12.07 12.08 -5.52
C GLN A 43 11.82 11.70 -4.07
N SER A 44 11.06 10.61 -3.86
CA SER A 44 10.82 10.05 -2.54
C SER A 44 11.80 8.93 -2.28
N ASN A 45 12.50 8.97 -1.14
CA ASN A 45 13.35 7.87 -0.72
C ASN A 45 12.52 6.63 -0.35
N MET A 46 13.15 5.45 -0.35
CA MET A 46 12.49 4.18 -0.09
C MET A 46 11.82 4.14 1.30
N THR A 47 12.43 4.77 2.31
CA THR A 47 11.88 4.87 3.67
C THR A 47 10.54 5.60 3.69
N ARG A 48 10.45 6.72 2.96
CA ARG A 48 9.24 7.52 2.83
C ARG A 48 8.17 6.79 2.03
N LEU A 49 8.54 6.05 0.99
CA LEU A 49 7.59 5.20 0.24
C LEU A 49 6.97 4.13 1.15
N LYS A 50 7.79 3.42 1.95
CA LYS A 50 7.29 2.43 2.92
C LYS A 50 6.34 3.06 3.94
N HIS A 51 6.72 4.21 4.49
CA HIS A 51 5.89 4.94 5.44
C HIS A 51 4.54 5.34 4.84
N LEU A 52 4.52 5.85 3.59
CA LEU A 52 3.27 6.22 2.91
C LEU A 52 2.36 5.00 2.68
N VAL A 53 2.90 3.88 2.25
CA VAL A 53 2.13 2.62 2.08
C VAL A 53 1.51 2.17 3.41
N ILE A 54 2.24 2.29 4.52
CA ILE A 54 1.74 1.96 5.85
C ILE A 54 0.60 2.90 6.26
N LEU A 55 0.77 4.22 6.09
CA LEU A 55 -0.28 5.19 6.40
C LEU A 55 -1.53 4.98 5.57
N ASP A 56 -1.39 4.76 4.25
CA ASP A 56 -2.51 4.49 3.35
C ASP A 56 -3.29 3.23 3.80
N ARG A 57 -2.58 2.17 4.21
CA ARG A 57 -3.17 0.95 4.78
C ARG A 57 -3.94 1.24 6.07
N PHE A 58 -3.34 1.97 7.02
CA PHE A 58 -3.99 2.30 8.28
C PHE A 58 -5.26 3.13 8.07
N LYS A 59 -5.19 4.15 7.23
CA LYS A 59 -6.35 5.00 6.89
C LYS A 59 -7.47 4.17 6.26
N LEU A 60 -7.14 3.25 5.36
CA LEU A 60 -8.13 2.36 4.75
C LEU A 60 -8.79 1.45 5.79
N LEU A 61 -8.00 0.86 6.69
CA LEU A 61 -8.51 0.00 7.76
C LEU A 61 -9.45 0.76 8.68
N GLN A 62 -9.08 1.95 9.15
CA GLN A 62 -9.98 2.76 9.98
C GLN A 62 -11.26 3.18 9.24
N THR A 63 -11.17 3.41 7.93
CA THR A 63 -12.34 3.77 7.11
C THR A 63 -13.29 2.58 6.91
N LYS A 64 -12.75 1.37 6.73
CA LYS A 64 -13.55 0.16 6.48
C LYS A 64 -13.99 -0.57 7.73
N PHE A 65 -13.21 -0.47 8.80
CA PHE A 65 -13.43 -1.12 10.08
C PHE A 65 -13.30 -0.08 11.21
N PRO A 66 -14.24 0.87 11.30
CA PRO A 66 -14.17 1.98 12.27
C PRO A 66 -14.24 1.52 13.73
N TYR A 67 -14.70 0.29 13.97
CA TYR A 67 -14.75 -0.34 15.29
C TYR A 67 -13.43 -0.95 15.75
N ILE A 68 -12.44 -1.06 14.86
CA ILE A 68 -11.07 -1.45 15.19
C ILE A 68 -10.34 -0.17 15.56
N SER A 69 -10.51 0.27 16.81
CA SER A 69 -9.85 1.46 17.37
C SER A 69 -8.86 1.12 18.47
#